data_AF-A0A926HDE8-F1
#
_entry.id   AF-A0A926HDE8-F1
#
_cell.length_a   1.000
_cell.length_b   1.000
_cell.length_c   1.000
_cell.angle_alpha   90.00
_cell.angle_beta   90.00
_cell.angle_gamma   90.00
#
_symmetry.space_group_name_H-M   'P 1'
#
loop_
_entity.id
_entity.type
_entity.pdbx_description
1 polymer ?
#
loop_
_entity_poly.entity_id
_entity_poly.type
_entity_poly.pdbx_seq_one_letter_code
_entity_poly.pdbx_strand_id
1 'polypeptide(L)'
;MRLTVGGVVWLFAVLMALPAAAQKTPMPQAESEDLQRALAETNNTPSEVVRTLEKHLLKFPASAQKDEMEQAIVKSSMEVNDKKRILLYGERVLVQNMEQPMILERVSQILLESGEKEPAERALKYSKKFEEILRALEKQGPSSRSKRAQLLEELDRALGKALIMQARATGILGKTDDAAGLASRAWSKYPSAAAARELGRWEAKAGRNLNAVHRYAEAFTVADPKNTEAERARDRAIMAELYRKEKGSETGLGDLILEAWDRTSAEVAKVAELQTQRDPNANLTNAADFTLTAVEGNPLKLSSLRGKVLVLDFWATWCGPCRVQHPLYEEVRQKFKDRDDVVFVPIDTDEDTSLVKPFLEQNKWSKKVYFEDGLGSLLRVSSIPTTIIIDKQGQIFTRMNGFVPEKFVSQLTDRIREALTIE
;
A
#
# COMPACT_ATOMS: atom_id res chain seq x y z
N MET A 1 0.30 13.00 24.30
CA MET A 1 -1.10 13.00 23.84
C MET A 1 -1.17 12.08 22.63
N ARG A 2 -1.61 10.83 22.82
CA ARG A 2 -1.59 9.76 21.80
C ARG A 2 -2.75 9.98 20.83
N LEU A 3 -2.43 10.14 19.55
CA LEU A 3 -3.39 10.08 18.44
C LEU A 3 -3.72 8.61 18.16
N THR A 4 -4.77 8.11 18.81
CA THR A 4 -5.45 6.87 18.44
C THR A 4 -6.94 7.19 18.30
N VAL A 5 -7.30 7.80 17.18
CA VAL A 5 -8.70 7.90 16.74
C VAL A 5 -8.69 7.79 15.21
N GLY A 6 -8.75 6.56 14.73
CA GLY A 6 -8.78 6.25 13.30
C GLY A 6 -9.46 4.92 13.01
N GLY A 7 -10.42 4.52 13.85
CA GLY A 7 -11.05 3.19 13.79
C GLY A 7 -12.57 3.17 13.93
N VAL A 8 -13.26 4.31 13.98
CA VAL A 8 -14.70 4.34 14.33
C VAL A 8 -15.46 5.27 13.37
N VAL A 9 -15.55 4.92 12.09
CA VAL A 9 -16.57 5.49 11.15
C VAL A 9 -17.07 4.48 10.10
N TRP A 10 -16.43 3.33 9.86
CA TRP A 10 -16.77 2.48 8.70
C TRP A 10 -17.71 1.28 8.94
N LEU A 11 -18.55 1.31 9.98
CA LEU A 11 -19.51 0.22 10.25
C LEU A 11 -20.89 0.38 9.55
N PHE A 12 -21.12 1.42 8.73
CA PHE A 12 -22.41 1.64 8.05
C PHE A 12 -22.35 1.85 6.52
N ALA A 13 -21.21 1.55 5.87
CA ALA A 13 -21.07 1.72 4.42
C ALA A 13 -20.37 0.51 3.72
N VAL A 14 -20.74 -0.72 4.08
CA VAL A 14 -20.28 -1.95 3.38
C VAL A 14 -21.47 -2.78 2.87
N LEU A 15 -22.51 -2.10 2.37
CA LEU A 15 -23.58 -2.74 1.58
C LEU A 15 -23.85 -2.07 0.24
N MET A 16 -23.07 -1.06 -0.16
CA MET A 16 -23.19 -0.45 -1.48
C MET A 16 -21.82 -0.02 -2.01
N ALA A 17 -21.19 -0.90 -2.80
CA ALA A 17 -20.35 -0.58 -3.96
C ALA A 17 -19.51 -1.82 -4.35
N LEU A 18 -20.11 -2.73 -5.11
CA LEU A 18 -19.39 -3.63 -6.01
C LEU A 18 -20.05 -3.52 -7.40
N PRO A 19 -19.27 -3.60 -8.49
CA PRO A 19 -19.81 -3.58 -9.84
C PRO A 19 -20.69 -4.82 -10.06
N ALA A 20 -21.66 -4.70 -10.98
CA ALA A 20 -22.66 -5.70 -11.29
C ALA A 20 -22.07 -7.11 -11.51
N ALA A 21 -22.09 -7.93 -10.47
CA ALA A 21 -21.80 -9.36 -10.50
C ALA A 21 -22.90 -10.07 -9.72
N ALA A 22 -23.80 -10.74 -10.45
CA ALA A 22 -24.91 -11.59 -9.98
C ALA A 22 -25.74 -11.01 -8.82
N GLN A 23 -26.98 -10.59 -9.10
CA GLN A 23 -27.98 -10.37 -8.04
C GLN A 23 -28.08 -11.64 -7.18
N LYS A 24 -27.48 -11.62 -5.99
CA LYS A 24 -27.49 -12.74 -5.05
C LYS A 24 -28.92 -13.00 -4.58
N THR A 25 -29.25 -14.26 -4.34
CA THR A 25 -30.57 -14.68 -3.88
C THR A 25 -30.97 -13.87 -2.64
N PRO A 26 -32.11 -13.14 -2.66
CA PRO A 26 -32.55 -12.37 -1.51
C PRO A 26 -32.82 -13.28 -0.33
N MET A 27 -32.42 -12.83 0.87
CA MET A 27 -32.73 -13.52 2.12
C MET A 27 -34.26 -13.52 2.33
N PRO A 28 -34.86 -14.63 2.80
CA PRO A 28 -36.28 -14.65 3.16
C PRO A 28 -36.63 -13.53 4.16
N GLN A 29 -37.81 -12.91 4.01
CA GLN A 29 -38.20 -11.74 4.81
C GLN A 29 -38.11 -11.99 6.33
N ALA A 30 -38.56 -13.16 6.79
CA ALA A 30 -38.51 -13.51 8.22
C ALA A 30 -37.08 -13.63 8.77
N GLU A 31 -36.14 -14.08 7.96
CA GLU A 31 -34.71 -14.14 8.32
C GLU A 31 -34.11 -12.74 8.31
N SER A 32 -34.43 -11.91 7.31
CA SER A 32 -33.98 -10.52 7.21
C SER A 32 -34.45 -9.68 8.40
N GLU A 33 -35.71 -9.79 8.81
CA GLU A 33 -36.26 -9.07 9.96
C GLU A 33 -35.61 -9.51 11.29
N ASP A 34 -35.29 -10.80 11.43
CA ASP A 34 -34.56 -11.32 12.59
C ASP A 34 -33.15 -10.75 12.68
N LEU A 35 -32.41 -10.77 11.57
CA LEU A 35 -31.04 -10.25 11.51
C LEU A 35 -31.00 -8.75 11.81
N GLN A 36 -31.91 -7.97 11.20
CA GLN A 36 -32.00 -6.53 11.43
C GLN A 36 -32.30 -6.21 12.90
N ARG A 37 -33.24 -6.92 13.52
CA ARG A 37 -33.56 -6.73 14.94
C ARG A 37 -32.36 -7.08 15.82
N ALA A 38 -31.73 -8.23 15.56
CA ALA A 38 -30.61 -8.71 16.35
C ALA A 38 -29.39 -7.77 16.26
N LEU A 39 -29.15 -7.14 15.10
CA LEU A 39 -28.09 -6.15 14.93
C LEU A 39 -28.44 -4.80 15.58
N ALA A 40 -29.69 -4.36 15.49
CA ALA A 40 -30.16 -3.10 16.07
C ALA A 40 -30.10 -3.07 17.60
N GLU A 41 -30.20 -4.24 18.25
CA GLU A 41 -30.08 -4.40 19.70
C GLU A 41 -28.62 -4.40 20.22
N THR A 42 -27.62 -4.36 19.33
CA THR A 42 -26.20 -4.34 19.72
C THR A 42 -25.63 -2.93 19.77
N ASN A 43 -24.58 -2.73 20.58
CA ASN A 43 -23.81 -1.48 20.57
C ASN A 43 -22.81 -1.41 19.40
N ASN A 44 -22.97 -2.27 18.38
CA ASN A 44 -22.12 -2.36 17.20
C ASN A 44 -20.63 -2.58 17.51
N THR A 45 -20.29 -3.18 18.66
CA THR A 45 -18.91 -3.57 18.96
C THR A 45 -18.53 -4.84 18.18
N PRO A 46 -17.28 -5.01 17.73
CA PRO A 46 -16.91 -6.17 16.91
C PRO A 46 -17.21 -7.52 17.60
N SER A 47 -17.01 -7.61 18.91
CA SER A 47 -17.32 -8.81 19.69
C SER A 47 -18.81 -9.13 19.76
N GLU A 48 -19.67 -8.11 19.82
CA GLU A 48 -21.13 -8.30 19.82
C GLU A 48 -21.62 -8.67 18.41
N VAL A 49 -21.11 -8.01 17.38
CA VAL A 49 -21.41 -8.35 15.97
C VAL A 49 -21.10 -9.82 15.71
N VAL A 50 -19.92 -10.30 16.12
CA VAL A 50 -19.55 -11.72 16.03
C VAL A 50 -20.59 -12.60 16.71
N ARG A 51 -20.92 -12.37 17.98
CA ARG A 51 -21.88 -13.20 18.74
C ARG A 51 -23.27 -13.19 18.11
N THR A 52 -23.71 -12.04 17.61
CA THR A 52 -25.01 -11.87 16.96
C THR A 52 -25.07 -12.67 15.67
N LEU A 53 -24.05 -12.56 14.81
CA LEU A 53 -23.97 -13.32 13.57
C LEU A 53 -23.84 -14.83 13.83
N GLU A 54 -23.06 -15.25 14.82
CA GLU A 54 -22.98 -16.66 15.25
C GLU A 54 -24.37 -17.19 15.67
N LYS A 55 -25.08 -16.43 16.51
CA LYS A 55 -26.44 -16.79 16.97
C LYS A 55 -27.44 -16.84 15.82
N HIS A 56 -27.34 -15.91 14.87
CA HIS A 56 -28.19 -15.89 13.70
C HIS A 56 -27.91 -17.09 12.78
N LEU A 57 -26.66 -17.42 12.50
CA LEU A 57 -26.28 -18.60 11.70
C LEU A 57 -26.66 -19.93 12.37
N LEU A 58 -26.72 -19.98 13.70
CA LEU A 58 -27.27 -21.14 14.42
C LEU A 58 -28.78 -21.28 14.21
N LYS A 59 -29.51 -20.16 14.13
CA LYS A 59 -30.96 -20.13 13.89
C LYS A 59 -31.30 -20.39 12.41
N PHE A 60 -30.46 -19.92 11.48
CA PHE A 60 -30.64 -20.02 10.04
C PHE A 60 -29.40 -20.65 9.35
N PRO A 61 -29.12 -21.95 9.58
CA PRO A 61 -27.90 -22.59 9.08
C PRO A 61 -27.84 -22.74 7.55
N ALA A 62 -28.99 -22.65 6.87
CA ALA A 62 -29.14 -22.72 5.42
C ALA A 62 -29.32 -21.34 4.77
N SER A 63 -28.95 -20.27 5.48
CA SER A 63 -29.01 -18.90 4.95
C SER A 63 -28.29 -18.80 3.61
N ALA A 64 -28.94 -18.15 2.63
CA ALA A 64 -28.31 -17.82 1.36
C ALA A 64 -27.17 -16.80 1.50
N GLN A 65 -27.07 -16.11 2.65
CA GLN A 65 -26.03 -15.12 2.95
C GLN A 65 -25.01 -15.61 3.99
N LYS A 66 -24.93 -16.94 4.18
CA LYS A 66 -24.03 -17.53 5.17
C LYS A 66 -22.57 -17.10 4.95
N ASP A 67 -22.11 -17.10 3.70
CA ASP A 67 -20.71 -16.81 3.38
C ASP A 67 -20.34 -15.35 3.72
N GLU A 68 -21.23 -14.39 3.48
CA GLU A 68 -21.05 -12.99 3.84
C GLU A 68 -21.00 -12.81 5.36
N MET A 69 -21.87 -13.51 6.09
CA MET A 69 -21.87 -13.48 7.55
C MET A 69 -20.60 -14.10 8.13
N GLU A 70 -20.12 -15.22 7.59
CA GLU A 70 -18.86 -15.83 8.01
C GLU A 70 -17.67 -14.89 7.70
N GLN A 71 -17.65 -14.20 6.55
CA GLN A 71 -16.65 -13.17 6.24
C GLN A 71 -16.70 -12.00 7.24
N ALA A 72 -17.88 -11.52 7.60
CA ALA A 72 -18.07 -10.46 8.58
C ALA A 72 -17.61 -10.88 9.98
N ILE A 73 -17.87 -12.13 10.38
CA ILE A 73 -17.37 -12.73 11.63
C ILE A 73 -15.84 -12.74 11.63
N VAL A 74 -15.20 -13.20 10.55
CA VAL A 74 -13.74 -13.23 10.45
C VAL A 74 -13.16 -11.83 10.61
N LYS A 75 -13.66 -10.85 9.85
CA LYS A 75 -13.18 -9.47 9.88
C LYS A 75 -13.31 -8.86 11.27
N SER A 76 -14.49 -8.98 11.89
CA SER A 76 -14.74 -8.48 13.24
C SER A 76 -13.86 -9.18 14.28
N SER A 77 -13.61 -10.49 14.12
CA SER A 77 -12.72 -11.25 14.99
C SER A 77 -11.26 -10.82 14.87
N MET A 78 -10.82 -10.36 13.69
CA MET A 78 -9.48 -9.79 13.51
C MET A 78 -9.29 -8.49 14.30
N GLU A 79 -10.31 -7.64 14.38
CA GLU A 79 -10.26 -6.36 15.11
C GLU A 79 -10.04 -6.54 16.61
N VAL A 80 -10.62 -7.61 17.18
CA VAL A 80 -10.45 -7.96 18.61
C VAL A 80 -9.41 -9.07 18.84
N ASN A 81 -8.68 -9.45 17.80
CA ASN A 81 -7.65 -10.49 17.82
C ASN A 81 -8.12 -11.84 18.40
N ASP A 82 -9.37 -12.24 18.12
CA ASP A 82 -9.91 -13.54 18.51
C ASP A 82 -9.40 -14.65 17.56
N LYS A 83 -8.20 -15.15 17.85
CA LYS A 83 -7.53 -16.17 17.01
C LYS A 83 -8.38 -17.42 16.78
N LYS A 84 -9.20 -17.83 17.75
CA LYS A 84 -10.03 -19.05 17.62
C LYS A 84 -11.09 -18.88 16.55
N ARG A 85 -11.80 -17.75 16.57
CA ARG A 85 -12.82 -17.44 15.58
C ARG A 85 -12.24 -17.11 14.22
N ILE A 86 -11.11 -16.38 14.19
CA ILE A 86 -10.39 -16.13 12.94
C ILE A 86 -10.03 -17.44 12.27
N LEU A 87 -9.49 -18.42 13.01
CA LEU A 87 -9.14 -19.72 12.44
C LEU A 87 -10.39 -20.47 11.98
N LEU A 88 -11.38 -20.63 12.85
CA LEU A 88 -12.60 -21.39 12.56
C LEU A 88 -13.35 -20.88 11.33
N TYR A 89 -13.68 -19.58 11.31
CA TYR A 89 -14.45 -18.99 10.23
C TYR A 89 -13.56 -18.65 9.03
N GLY A 90 -12.29 -18.32 9.25
CA GLY A 90 -11.35 -18.03 8.18
C GLY A 90 -11.12 -19.25 7.29
N GLU A 91 -10.99 -20.44 7.87
CA GLU A 91 -10.86 -21.67 7.07
C GLU A 91 -12.13 -21.98 6.27
N ARG A 92 -13.32 -21.76 6.83
CA ARG A 92 -14.59 -21.94 6.10
C ARG A 92 -14.67 -20.99 4.90
N VAL A 93 -14.36 -19.72 5.11
CA VAL A 93 -14.33 -18.72 4.05
C VAL A 93 -13.31 -19.10 2.96
N LEU A 94 -12.12 -19.54 3.33
CA LEU A 94 -11.06 -19.91 2.37
C LEU A 94 -11.35 -21.20 1.60
N VAL A 95 -12.20 -22.09 2.13
CA VAL A 95 -12.70 -23.26 1.38
C VAL A 95 -13.64 -22.84 0.25
N GLN A 96 -14.48 -21.82 0.49
CA GLN A 96 -15.41 -21.32 -0.53
C GLN A 96 -14.74 -20.37 -1.53
N ASN A 97 -13.91 -19.46 -1.04
CA ASN A 97 -13.25 -18.45 -1.85
C ASN A 97 -11.83 -18.16 -1.34
N MET A 98 -10.84 -18.60 -2.12
CA MET A 98 -9.43 -18.42 -1.78
C MET A 98 -8.84 -17.08 -2.28
N GLU A 99 -9.65 -16.18 -2.84
CA GLU A 99 -9.24 -14.85 -3.29
C GLU A 99 -9.38 -13.78 -2.17
N GLN A 100 -9.01 -14.15 -0.94
CA GLN A 100 -9.18 -13.33 0.26
C GLN A 100 -7.82 -13.07 0.95
N PRO A 101 -6.99 -12.14 0.46
CA PRO A 101 -5.59 -11.98 0.88
C PRO A 101 -5.41 -11.72 2.38
N MET A 102 -6.26 -10.89 3.00
CA MET A 102 -6.19 -10.63 4.45
C MET A 102 -6.48 -11.88 5.30
N ILE A 103 -7.46 -12.69 4.87
CA ILE A 103 -7.82 -13.93 5.56
C ILE A 103 -6.73 -14.98 5.37
N LEU A 104 -6.19 -15.11 4.16
CA LEU A 104 -5.05 -15.97 3.86
C LEU A 104 -3.85 -15.65 4.75
N GLU A 105 -3.47 -14.38 4.86
CA GLU A 105 -2.36 -13.95 5.72
C GLU A 105 -2.64 -14.34 7.18
N ARG A 106 -3.80 -13.96 7.71
CA ARG A 106 -4.07 -14.10 9.15
C ARG A 106 -4.26 -15.56 9.57
N VAL A 107 -4.98 -16.36 8.79
CA VAL A 107 -5.17 -17.79 9.04
C VAL A 107 -3.83 -18.52 8.99
N SER A 108 -2.99 -18.23 7.98
CA SER A 108 -1.65 -18.82 7.87
C SER A 108 -0.79 -18.51 9.10
N GLN A 109 -0.78 -17.27 9.58
CA GLN A 109 -0.04 -16.90 10.79
C GLN A 109 -0.49 -17.70 12.01
N ILE A 110 -1.80 -17.80 12.24
CA ILE A 110 -2.36 -18.50 13.41
C ILE A 110 -2.05 -20.01 13.34
N LEU A 111 -2.20 -20.63 12.18
CA LEU A 111 -1.88 -22.05 11.97
C LEU A 111 -0.42 -22.36 12.29
N LEU A 112 0.51 -21.44 12.01
CA LEU A 112 1.94 -21.63 12.25
C LEU A 112 2.35 -21.48 13.73
N GLU A 113 1.46 -20.99 14.59
CA GLU A 113 1.72 -20.85 16.03
C GLU A 113 1.79 -22.20 16.75
N SER A 114 1.09 -23.23 16.26
CA SER A 114 1.12 -24.57 16.87
C SER A 114 2.46 -25.29 16.69
N GLY A 115 3.17 -24.99 15.59
CA GLY A 115 4.39 -25.70 15.23
C GLY A 115 4.17 -27.15 14.75
N GLU A 116 2.91 -27.55 14.52
CA GLU A 116 2.53 -28.89 14.10
C GLU A 116 2.52 -29.04 12.58
N LYS A 117 2.74 -30.27 12.09
CA LYS A 117 2.86 -30.54 10.64
C LYS A 117 1.55 -30.28 9.89
N GLU A 118 0.43 -30.76 10.39
CA GLU A 118 -0.86 -30.67 9.68
C GLU A 118 -1.36 -29.21 9.54
N PRO A 119 -1.33 -28.36 10.58
CA PRO A 119 -1.52 -26.91 10.42
C PRO A 119 -0.50 -26.24 9.48
N ALA A 120 0.77 -26.67 9.50
CA ALA A 120 1.80 -26.11 8.63
C ALA A 120 1.55 -26.43 7.14
N GLU A 121 1.02 -27.60 6.78
CA GLU A 121 0.64 -27.93 5.40
C GLU A 121 -0.44 -26.98 4.88
N ARG A 122 -1.46 -26.73 5.70
CA ARG A 122 -2.53 -25.77 5.37
C ARG A 122 -1.99 -24.35 5.25
N ALA A 123 -1.16 -23.90 6.19
CA ALA A 123 -0.51 -22.59 6.14
C ALA A 123 0.38 -22.42 4.92
N LEU A 124 1.09 -23.47 4.49
CA LEU A 124 1.91 -23.44 3.27
C LEU A 124 1.03 -23.26 2.03
N LYS A 125 -0.11 -23.95 1.95
CA LYS A 125 -1.08 -23.78 0.86
C LYS A 125 -1.60 -22.34 0.80
N TYR A 126 -2.05 -21.81 1.93
CA TYR A 126 -2.63 -20.45 1.99
C TYR A 126 -1.60 -19.36 1.72
N SER A 127 -0.39 -19.46 2.29
CA SER A 127 0.67 -18.48 2.05
C SER A 127 1.20 -18.47 0.61
N LYS A 128 1.15 -19.60 -0.11
CA LYS A 128 1.43 -19.64 -1.56
C LYS A 128 0.36 -18.94 -2.38
N LYS A 129 -0.92 -19.17 -2.08
CA LYS A 129 -2.02 -18.46 -2.77
C LYS A 129 -1.97 -16.95 -2.48
N PHE A 130 -1.60 -16.57 -1.25
CA PHE A 130 -1.38 -15.17 -0.91
C PHE A 130 -0.25 -14.55 -1.75
N GLU A 131 0.88 -15.22 -1.89
CA GLU A 131 1.96 -14.77 -2.79
C GLU A 131 1.48 -14.63 -4.24
N GLU A 132 0.71 -15.59 -4.76
CA GLU A 132 0.16 -15.57 -6.13
C GLU A 132 -0.68 -14.30 -6.37
N ILE A 133 -1.61 -14.00 -5.46
CA ILE A 133 -2.45 -12.79 -5.51
C ILE A 133 -1.59 -11.52 -5.50
N LEU A 134 -0.61 -11.44 -4.58
CA LEU A 134 0.27 -10.28 -4.48
C LEU A 134 1.12 -10.08 -5.74
N ARG A 135 1.60 -11.16 -6.37
CA ARG A 135 2.35 -11.07 -7.65
C ARG A 135 1.46 -10.64 -8.81
N ALA A 136 0.20 -11.06 -8.82
CA ALA A 136 -0.76 -10.58 -9.81
C ALA A 136 -0.99 -9.06 -9.66
N LEU A 137 -1.13 -8.56 -8.43
CA LEU A 137 -1.26 -7.12 -8.14
C LEU A 137 0.01 -6.35 -8.53
N GLU A 138 1.19 -6.88 -8.19
CA GLU A 138 2.48 -6.30 -8.59
C GLU A 138 2.61 -6.18 -10.12
N LYS A 139 2.15 -7.19 -10.86
CA LYS A 139 2.17 -7.20 -12.34
C LYS A 139 1.16 -6.24 -12.95
N GLN A 140 -0.03 -6.11 -12.38
CA GLN A 140 -1.04 -5.14 -12.82
C GLN A 140 -0.54 -3.70 -12.60
N GLY A 141 0.21 -3.50 -11.52
CA GLY A 141 0.67 -2.17 -11.11
C GLY A 141 -0.47 -1.32 -10.52
N PRO A 142 -0.14 -0.21 -9.84
CA PRO A 142 -1.15 0.70 -9.33
C PRO A 142 -1.95 1.34 -10.46
N SER A 143 -3.27 1.42 -10.31
CA SER A 143 -4.13 2.28 -11.14
C SER A 143 -3.78 3.76 -10.91
N SER A 144 -3.62 4.14 -9.63
CA SER A 144 -3.29 5.49 -9.18
C SER A 144 -1.78 5.71 -9.05
N ARG A 145 -1.25 6.68 -9.80
CA ARG A 145 0.19 6.98 -9.77
C ARG A 145 0.64 7.73 -8.52
N SER A 146 -0.18 8.58 -7.90
CA SER A 146 0.18 9.31 -6.66
C SER A 146 0.55 8.44 -5.48
N LYS A 147 0.10 7.18 -5.45
CA LYS A 147 0.37 6.24 -4.35
C LYS A 147 1.25 5.08 -4.79
N ARG A 148 1.93 5.20 -5.93
CA ARG A 148 2.69 4.12 -6.53
C ARG A 148 3.84 3.64 -5.65
N ALA A 149 4.66 4.54 -5.08
CA ALA A 149 5.72 4.14 -4.15
C ALA A 149 5.16 3.34 -2.97
N GLN A 150 4.15 3.92 -2.32
CA GLN A 150 3.55 3.37 -1.12
C GLN A 150 2.96 1.99 -1.40
N LEU A 151 2.21 1.84 -2.49
CA LEU A 151 1.65 0.55 -2.88
C LEU A 151 2.73 -0.48 -3.17
N LEU A 152 3.78 -0.10 -3.91
CA LEU A 152 4.88 -1.01 -4.23
C LEU A 152 5.65 -1.45 -2.97
N GLU A 153 5.86 -0.54 -2.02
CA GLU A 153 6.42 -0.92 -0.72
C GLU A 153 5.50 -1.87 0.06
N GLU A 154 4.20 -1.55 0.12
CA GLU A 154 3.21 -2.40 0.81
C GLU A 154 3.16 -3.80 0.20
N LEU A 155 3.26 -3.90 -1.14
CA LEU A 155 3.36 -5.17 -1.87
C LEU A 155 4.67 -5.90 -1.58
N ASP A 156 5.82 -5.22 -1.59
CA ASP A 156 7.12 -5.82 -1.25
C ASP A 156 7.10 -6.39 0.18
N ARG A 157 6.58 -5.60 1.13
CA ARG A 157 6.41 -6.00 2.53
C ARG A 157 5.48 -7.21 2.67
N ALA A 158 4.34 -7.21 1.96
CA ALA A 158 3.38 -8.32 1.98
C ALA A 158 3.99 -9.60 1.36
N LEU A 159 4.73 -9.48 0.27
CA LEU A 159 5.45 -10.59 -0.35
C LEU A 159 6.53 -11.15 0.57
N GLY A 160 7.27 -10.27 1.27
CA GLY A 160 8.22 -10.67 2.32
C GLY A 160 7.53 -11.52 3.41
N LYS A 161 6.38 -11.08 3.92
CA LYS A 161 5.59 -11.85 4.90
C LYS A 161 5.11 -13.20 4.35
N ALA A 162 4.63 -13.24 3.11
CA ALA A 162 4.20 -14.49 2.48
C ALA A 162 5.34 -15.50 2.46
N LEU A 163 6.55 -15.07 2.07
CA LEU A 163 7.75 -15.90 2.05
C LEU A 163 8.20 -16.33 3.45
N ILE A 164 8.08 -15.48 4.47
CA ILE A 164 8.33 -15.87 5.88
C ILE A 164 7.39 -16.98 6.32
N MET A 165 6.09 -16.87 6.02
CA MET A 165 5.11 -17.92 6.37
C MET A 165 5.40 -19.23 5.65
N GLN A 166 5.78 -19.16 4.36
CA GLN A 166 6.19 -20.34 3.61
C GLN A 166 7.47 -20.96 4.17
N ALA A 167 8.47 -20.16 4.55
CA ALA A 167 9.69 -20.63 5.20
C ALA A 167 9.36 -21.35 6.50
N ARG A 168 8.54 -20.71 7.35
CA ARG A 168 8.11 -21.26 8.64
C ARG A 168 7.41 -22.60 8.48
N ALA A 169 6.44 -22.67 7.57
CA ALA A 169 5.70 -23.89 7.26
C ALA A 169 6.62 -25.00 6.75
N THR A 170 7.48 -24.68 5.78
CA THR A 170 8.41 -25.62 5.13
C THR A 170 9.39 -26.23 6.14
N GLY A 171 9.89 -25.43 7.08
CA GLY A 171 10.81 -25.90 8.11
C GLY A 171 10.13 -26.72 9.22
N ILE A 172 8.85 -26.46 9.52
CA ILE A 172 8.02 -27.33 10.38
C ILE A 172 7.84 -28.70 9.72
N LEU A 173 7.67 -28.73 8.39
CA LEU A 173 7.59 -29.96 7.60
C LEU A 173 8.93 -30.70 7.44
N GLY A 174 10.01 -30.18 8.04
CA GLY A 174 11.31 -30.83 8.10
C GLY A 174 12.25 -30.50 6.93
N LYS A 175 11.86 -29.62 6.01
CA LYS A 175 12.68 -29.22 4.86
C LYS A 175 13.49 -27.96 5.21
N THR A 176 14.52 -28.16 6.03
CA THR A 176 15.26 -27.04 6.65
C THR A 176 15.97 -26.13 5.64
N ASP A 177 16.65 -26.68 4.63
CA ASP A 177 17.37 -25.86 3.65
C ASP A 177 16.43 -25.09 2.72
N ASP A 178 15.32 -25.71 2.30
CA ASP A 178 14.26 -25.03 1.54
C ASP A 178 13.68 -23.86 2.34
N ALA A 179 13.47 -24.06 3.65
CA ALA A 179 12.99 -23.03 4.55
C ALA A 179 13.98 -21.86 4.69
N ALA A 180 15.28 -22.15 4.80
CA ALA A 180 16.32 -21.12 4.78
C ALA A 180 16.33 -20.36 3.43
N GLY A 181 16.21 -21.06 2.30
CA GLY A 181 16.11 -20.44 0.98
C GLY A 181 14.91 -19.49 0.86
N LEU A 182 13.73 -19.88 1.37
CA LEU A 182 12.54 -19.03 1.40
C LEU A 182 12.72 -17.81 2.31
N ALA A 183 13.31 -17.97 3.49
CA ALA A 183 13.58 -16.85 4.40
C ALA A 183 14.62 -15.87 3.82
N SER A 184 15.63 -16.37 3.10
CA SER A 184 16.59 -15.53 2.37
C SER A 184 15.92 -14.73 1.24
N ARG A 185 14.98 -15.34 0.51
CA ARG A 185 14.17 -14.63 -0.48
C ARG A 185 13.27 -13.57 0.18
N ALA A 186 12.73 -13.86 1.37
CA ALA A 186 11.95 -12.90 2.13
C ALA A 186 12.78 -11.67 2.51
N TRP A 187 14.00 -11.88 3.03
CA TRP A 187 14.95 -10.81 3.35
C TRP A 187 15.29 -9.96 2.12
N SER A 188 15.58 -10.62 0.99
CA SER A 188 15.92 -9.94 -0.27
C SER A 188 14.75 -9.13 -0.85
N LYS A 189 13.50 -9.56 -0.58
CA LYS A 189 12.29 -8.86 -1.03
C LYS A 189 11.95 -7.68 -0.14
N TYR A 190 12.04 -7.85 1.19
CA TYR A 190 11.83 -6.81 2.18
C TYR A 190 12.64 -7.09 3.44
N PRO A 191 13.80 -6.44 3.62
CA PRO A 191 14.65 -6.60 4.81
C PRO A 191 13.86 -6.24 6.07
N SER A 192 13.65 -7.22 6.94
CA SER A 192 12.88 -7.06 8.18
C SER A 192 13.44 -7.98 9.26
N ALA A 193 13.23 -7.60 10.52
CA ALA A 193 13.73 -8.41 11.63
C ALA A 193 13.12 -9.82 11.61
N ALA A 194 11.84 -9.94 11.22
CA ALA A 194 11.16 -11.22 11.09
C ALA A 194 11.79 -12.12 10.02
N ALA A 195 12.18 -11.58 8.85
CA ALA A 195 12.85 -12.34 7.80
C ALA A 195 14.22 -12.86 8.26
N ALA A 196 15.03 -11.99 8.87
CA ALA A 196 16.35 -12.36 9.39
C ALA A 196 16.25 -13.41 10.52
N ARG A 197 15.31 -13.26 11.46
CA ARG A 197 15.07 -14.27 12.52
C ARG A 197 14.68 -15.62 11.96
N GLU A 198 13.81 -15.63 10.94
CA GLU A 198 13.37 -16.88 10.35
C GLU A 198 14.50 -17.56 9.59
N LEU A 199 15.36 -16.79 8.91
CA LEU A 199 16.58 -17.32 8.29
C LEU A 199 17.54 -17.87 9.37
N GLY A 200 17.80 -17.12 10.44
CA GLY A 200 18.66 -17.56 11.54
C GLY A 200 18.16 -18.82 12.22
N ARG A 201 16.85 -18.96 12.39
CA ARG A 201 16.22 -20.18 12.94
C ARG A 201 16.54 -21.41 12.11
N TRP A 202 16.39 -21.32 10.78
CA TRP A 202 16.62 -22.48 9.91
C TRP A 202 18.10 -22.78 9.71
N GLU A 203 18.96 -21.76 9.69
CA GLU A 203 20.41 -21.96 9.75
C GLU A 203 20.84 -22.70 11.02
N ALA A 204 20.32 -22.31 12.19
CA ALA A 204 20.62 -22.96 13.47
C ALA A 204 20.11 -24.42 13.47
N LYS A 205 18.89 -24.65 12.97
CA LYS A 205 18.33 -26.01 12.86
C LYS A 205 19.12 -26.90 11.90
N ALA A 206 19.76 -26.32 10.89
CA ALA A 206 20.66 -27.03 9.99
C ALA A 206 22.08 -27.23 10.55
N GLY A 207 22.34 -26.80 11.79
CA GLY A 207 23.65 -26.91 12.45
C GLY A 207 24.65 -25.83 12.03
N ARG A 208 24.24 -24.84 11.23
CA ARG A 208 25.08 -23.73 10.76
C ARG A 208 25.04 -22.59 11.77
N ASN A 209 25.53 -22.84 12.99
CA ASN A 209 25.34 -21.94 14.13
C ASN A 209 25.95 -20.55 13.91
N LEU A 210 27.15 -20.45 13.31
CA LEU A 210 27.75 -19.14 13.01
C LEU A 210 26.93 -18.35 11.98
N ASN A 211 26.41 -19.00 10.93
CA ASN A 211 25.49 -18.36 10.00
C ASN A 211 24.26 -17.84 10.74
N ALA A 212 23.67 -18.65 11.62
CA ALA A 212 22.54 -18.24 12.44
C ALA A 212 22.86 -17.02 13.31
N VAL A 213 24.04 -16.96 13.94
CA VAL A 213 24.49 -15.77 14.69
C VAL A 213 24.49 -14.53 13.81
N HIS A 214 25.05 -14.61 12.59
CA HIS A 214 25.02 -13.48 11.65
C HIS A 214 23.60 -13.02 11.33
N ARG A 215 22.66 -13.95 11.14
CA ARG A 215 21.26 -13.64 10.83
C ARG A 215 20.49 -13.06 12.03
N TYR A 216 20.74 -13.56 13.24
CA TYR A 216 20.18 -12.93 14.42
C TYR A 216 20.79 -11.55 14.70
N ALA A 217 22.06 -11.31 14.31
CA ALA A 217 22.67 -9.99 14.38
C ALA A 217 22.01 -9.02 13.38
N GLU A 218 21.69 -9.48 12.18
CA GLU A 218 20.90 -8.70 11.20
C GLU A 218 19.49 -8.39 11.75
N ALA A 219 18.81 -9.37 12.36
CA ALA A 219 17.52 -9.13 13.01
C ALA A 219 17.60 -8.12 14.17
N PHE A 220 18.69 -8.15 14.93
CA PHE A 220 18.93 -7.26 16.04
C PHE A 220 19.18 -5.81 15.59
N THR A 221 19.88 -5.63 14.46
CA THR A 221 20.38 -4.34 14.00
C THR A 221 19.51 -3.64 12.96
N VAL A 222 18.71 -4.39 12.18
CA VAL A 222 17.87 -3.81 11.12
C VAL A 222 16.89 -2.77 11.67
N ALA A 223 16.80 -1.63 10.98
CA ALA A 223 15.89 -0.54 11.29
C ALA A 223 14.44 -0.91 10.91
N ASP A 224 13.79 -1.73 11.74
CA ASP A 224 12.41 -2.19 11.57
C ASP A 224 11.53 -1.67 12.72
N PRO A 225 10.52 -0.82 12.47
CA PRO A 225 9.65 -0.27 13.51
C PRO A 225 8.80 -1.33 14.23
N LYS A 226 8.68 -2.53 13.65
CA LYS A 226 7.97 -3.66 14.28
C LYS A 226 8.86 -4.48 15.20
N ASN A 227 10.18 -4.27 15.16
CA ASN A 227 11.13 -4.99 16.01
C ASN A 227 11.13 -4.38 17.42
N THR A 228 10.52 -5.10 18.36
CA THR A 228 10.40 -4.66 19.76
C THR A 228 11.68 -4.88 20.55
N GLU A 229 11.86 -4.15 21.64
CA GLU A 229 13.03 -4.37 22.53
C GLU A 229 13.04 -5.78 23.12
N ALA A 230 11.86 -6.34 23.42
CA ALA A 230 11.73 -7.71 23.89
C ALA A 230 12.16 -8.74 22.83
N GLU A 231 11.94 -8.46 21.54
CA GLU A 231 12.45 -9.31 20.46
C GLU A 231 13.97 -9.18 20.32
N ARG A 232 14.51 -7.96 20.33
CA ARG A 232 15.97 -7.74 20.32
C ARG A 232 16.67 -8.44 21.48
N ALA A 233 16.10 -8.39 22.68
CA ALA A 233 16.63 -9.12 23.83
C ALA A 233 16.65 -10.64 23.59
N ARG A 234 15.61 -11.20 22.96
CA ARG A 234 15.57 -12.62 22.58
C ARG A 234 16.61 -12.95 21.51
N ASP A 235 16.71 -12.14 20.46
CA ASP A 235 17.68 -12.32 19.39
C ASP A 235 19.11 -12.29 19.95
N ARG A 236 19.40 -11.36 20.88
CA ARG A 236 20.69 -11.28 21.58
C ARG A 236 20.97 -12.49 22.46
N ALA A 237 19.96 -13.02 23.15
CA ALA A 237 20.13 -14.23 23.97
C ALA A 237 20.47 -15.44 23.09
N ILE A 238 19.75 -15.63 21.98
CA ILE A 238 19.99 -16.71 21.01
C ILE A 238 21.38 -16.59 20.40
N MET A 239 21.79 -15.39 19.97
CA MET A 239 23.13 -15.15 19.45
C MET A 239 24.21 -15.58 20.44
N ALA A 240 24.11 -15.18 21.69
CA ALA A 240 25.11 -15.54 22.69
C ALA A 240 25.17 -17.03 22.98
N GLU A 241 24.01 -17.71 23.02
CA GLU A 241 23.98 -19.16 23.17
C GLU A 241 24.71 -19.86 22.02
N LEU A 242 24.34 -19.54 20.77
CA LEU A 242 24.93 -20.14 19.58
C LEU A 242 26.42 -19.79 19.44
N TYR A 243 26.79 -18.54 19.75
CA TYR A 243 28.17 -18.08 19.65
C TYR A 243 29.07 -18.72 20.71
N ARG A 244 28.62 -18.81 21.97
CA ARG A 244 29.37 -19.54 23.02
C ARG A 244 29.52 -21.01 22.69
N LYS A 245 28.51 -21.64 22.08
CA LYS A 245 28.59 -23.04 21.64
C LYS A 245 29.71 -23.26 20.63
N GLU A 246 29.93 -22.31 19.72
CA GLU A 246 30.96 -22.42 18.67
C GLU A 246 32.34 -21.88 19.06
N LYS A 247 32.39 -20.86 19.93
CA LYS A 247 33.61 -20.09 20.26
C LYS A 247 34.05 -20.17 21.72
N GLY A 248 33.26 -20.83 22.58
CA GLY A 248 33.55 -20.99 24.00
C GLY A 248 33.35 -19.74 24.86
N SER A 249 33.14 -18.56 24.27
CA SER A 249 32.84 -17.29 24.97
C SER A 249 32.01 -16.36 24.10
N GLU A 250 31.59 -15.20 24.63
CA GLU A 250 30.94 -14.13 23.86
C GLU A 250 31.93 -13.08 23.31
N THR A 251 33.23 -13.27 23.57
CA THR A 251 34.28 -12.35 23.09
C THR A 251 34.26 -12.30 21.57
N GLY A 252 34.08 -11.12 20.99
CA GLY A 252 33.93 -10.90 19.54
C GLY A 252 32.49 -10.82 19.04
N LEU A 253 31.49 -11.13 19.89
CA LEU A 253 30.08 -10.97 19.50
C LEU A 253 29.69 -9.50 19.28
N GLY A 254 30.32 -8.57 20.01
CA GLY A 254 30.13 -7.13 19.81
C GLY A 254 30.56 -6.68 18.41
N ASP A 255 31.72 -7.16 17.94
CA ASP A 255 32.24 -6.83 16.61
C ASP A 255 31.29 -7.33 15.51
N LEU A 256 30.77 -8.54 15.66
CA LEU A 256 29.77 -9.10 14.74
C LEU A 256 28.48 -8.28 14.68
N ILE A 257 28.04 -7.70 15.80
CA ILE A 257 26.87 -6.83 15.85
C ILE A 257 27.17 -5.51 15.15
N LEU A 258 28.36 -4.93 15.34
CA LEU A 258 28.77 -3.71 14.62
C LEU A 258 28.83 -3.95 13.10
N GLU A 259 29.44 -5.05 12.66
CA GLU A 259 29.45 -5.40 11.23
C GLU A 259 28.03 -5.65 10.68
N ALA A 260 27.14 -6.24 11.49
CA ALA A 260 25.74 -6.43 11.09
C ALA A 260 24.99 -5.11 10.97
N TRP A 261 25.28 -4.14 11.84
CA TRP A 261 24.75 -2.79 11.75
C TRP A 261 25.13 -2.13 10.42
N ASP A 262 26.41 -2.22 10.03
CA ASP A 262 26.87 -1.63 8.76
C ASP A 262 26.19 -2.30 7.56
N ARG A 263 26.10 -3.64 7.54
CA ARG A 263 25.41 -4.39 6.48
C ARG A 263 23.93 -4.04 6.38
N THR A 264 23.22 -4.03 7.51
CA THR A 264 21.77 -3.76 7.52
C THR A 264 21.46 -2.31 7.18
N SER A 265 22.30 -1.36 7.61
CA SER A 265 22.20 0.05 7.23
C SER A 265 22.36 0.23 5.72
N ALA A 266 23.36 -0.44 5.12
CA ALA A 266 23.57 -0.41 3.67
C ALA A 266 22.40 -1.03 2.90
N GLU A 267 21.84 -2.16 3.38
CA GLU A 267 20.71 -2.82 2.72
C GLU A 267 19.43 -1.96 2.80
N VAL A 268 19.17 -1.33 3.94
CA VAL A 268 18.05 -0.38 4.10
C VAL A 268 18.22 0.82 3.17
N ALA A 269 19.42 1.39 3.07
CA ALA A 269 19.70 2.50 2.15
C ALA A 269 19.47 2.11 0.68
N LYS A 270 19.87 0.90 0.28
CA LYS A 270 19.64 0.36 -1.06
C LYS A 270 18.16 0.18 -1.36
N VAL A 271 17.37 -0.33 -0.41
CA VAL A 271 15.91 -0.44 -0.58
C VAL A 271 15.29 0.94 -0.75
N ALA A 272 15.68 1.92 0.07
CA ALA A 272 15.21 3.31 -0.06
C ALA A 272 15.58 3.93 -1.42
N GLU A 273 16.76 3.61 -1.95
CA GLU A 273 17.18 4.04 -3.29
C GLU A 273 16.30 3.40 -4.38
N LEU A 274 16.09 2.08 -4.33
CA LEU A 274 15.21 1.37 -5.28
C LEU A 274 13.77 1.90 -5.23
N GLN A 275 13.28 2.27 -4.04
CA GLN A 275 11.98 2.92 -3.88
C GLN A 275 11.96 4.30 -4.55
N THR A 276 12.99 5.11 -4.35
CA THR A 276 13.13 6.42 -5.01
C THR A 276 13.23 6.30 -6.53
N GLN A 277 13.86 5.23 -7.04
CA GLN A 277 13.89 4.94 -8.48
C GLN A 277 12.51 4.55 -9.02
N ARG A 278 11.67 3.89 -8.21
CA ARG A 278 10.30 3.49 -8.59
C ARG A 278 9.30 4.63 -8.52
N ASP A 279 9.56 5.62 -7.68
CA ASP A 279 8.78 6.84 -7.56
C ASP A 279 9.71 8.01 -7.21
N PRO A 280 10.05 8.86 -8.20
CA PRO A 280 10.95 9.99 -8.00
C PRO A 280 10.36 11.06 -7.06
N ASN A 281 9.06 10.98 -6.73
CA ASN A 281 8.36 12.01 -5.96
C ASN A 281 8.12 11.62 -4.48
N ALA A 282 8.41 10.38 -4.08
CA ALA A 282 8.00 9.81 -2.78
C ALA A 282 8.38 10.62 -1.53
N ASN A 283 9.47 11.40 -1.58
CA ASN A 283 9.98 12.19 -0.46
C ASN A 283 10.09 13.69 -0.77
N LEU A 284 9.51 14.14 -1.88
CA LEU A 284 9.62 15.54 -2.29
C LEU A 284 8.59 16.39 -1.55
N THR A 285 9.07 17.50 -0.99
CA THR A 285 8.23 18.50 -0.29
C THR A 285 8.04 19.78 -1.09
N ASN A 286 8.74 19.92 -2.23
CA ASN A 286 8.67 21.07 -3.12
C ASN A 286 8.12 20.65 -4.48
N ALA A 287 7.05 21.34 -4.93
CA ALA A 287 6.42 21.10 -6.23
C ALA A 287 7.38 21.27 -7.40
N ALA A 288 8.33 22.19 -7.31
CA ALA A 288 9.29 22.45 -8.39
C ALA A 288 10.29 21.29 -8.62
N ASP A 289 10.38 20.35 -7.69
CA ASP A 289 11.28 19.19 -7.82
C ASP A 289 10.56 17.94 -8.37
N PHE A 290 9.23 17.97 -8.50
CA PHE A 290 8.45 16.83 -8.97
C PHE A 290 8.82 16.41 -10.39
N THR A 291 8.72 15.11 -10.64
CA THR A 291 8.77 14.51 -11.97
C THR A 291 7.37 14.02 -12.32
N LEU A 292 6.79 14.57 -13.39
CA LEU A 292 5.49 14.16 -13.91
C LEU A 292 5.66 13.25 -15.12
N THR A 293 4.81 12.26 -15.28
CA THR A 293 4.82 11.34 -16.39
C THR A 293 3.88 11.85 -17.46
N ALA A 294 4.37 12.10 -18.68
CA ALA A 294 3.51 12.41 -19.81
C ALA A 294 2.60 11.21 -20.11
N VAL A 295 1.41 11.46 -20.69
CA VAL A 295 0.52 10.39 -21.20
C VAL A 295 1.23 9.50 -22.24
N GLU A 296 2.23 10.04 -22.93
CA GLU A 296 3.07 9.30 -23.89
C GLU A 296 4.24 8.54 -23.23
N GLY A 297 4.39 8.63 -21.91
CA GLY A 297 5.35 7.87 -21.10
C GLY A 297 6.64 8.60 -20.74
N ASN A 298 6.96 9.71 -21.42
CA ASN A 298 8.18 10.45 -21.15
C ASN A 298 8.09 11.25 -19.83
N PRO A 299 9.14 11.24 -18.98
CA PRO A 299 9.15 12.02 -17.76
C PRO A 299 9.40 13.52 -18.04
N LEU A 300 8.72 14.38 -17.30
CA LEU A 300 8.93 15.81 -17.20
C LEU A 300 9.40 16.14 -15.78
N LYS A 301 10.69 16.41 -15.61
CA LYS A 301 11.22 16.95 -14.36
C LYS A 301 10.88 18.44 -14.29
N LEU A 302 10.03 18.86 -13.37
CA LEU A 302 9.68 20.28 -13.20
C LEU A 302 10.92 21.13 -12.85
N SER A 303 11.93 20.52 -12.22
CA SER A 303 13.20 21.17 -11.93
C SER A 303 14.00 21.55 -13.19
N SER A 304 13.75 20.88 -14.32
CA SER A 304 14.33 21.26 -15.62
C SER A 304 13.72 22.53 -16.21
N LEU A 305 12.60 23.01 -15.63
CA LEU A 305 11.89 24.21 -16.03
C LEU A 305 12.11 25.39 -15.08
N ARG A 306 13.07 25.29 -14.15
CA ARG A 306 13.45 26.40 -13.25
C ARG A 306 13.78 27.66 -14.04
N GLY A 307 13.39 28.82 -13.51
CA GLY A 307 13.52 30.10 -14.20
C GLY A 307 12.40 30.41 -15.19
N LYS A 308 11.43 29.50 -15.37
CA LYS A 308 10.22 29.71 -16.19
C LYS A 308 8.98 29.79 -15.30
N VAL A 309 7.97 30.50 -15.79
CA VAL A 309 6.64 30.48 -15.17
C VAL A 309 5.91 29.21 -15.59
N LEU A 310 5.42 28.43 -14.63
CA LEU A 310 4.65 27.20 -14.90
C LEU A 310 3.17 27.46 -14.66
N VAL A 311 2.35 27.09 -15.63
CA VAL A 311 0.89 27.13 -15.55
C VAL A 311 0.40 25.69 -15.43
N LEU A 312 0.13 25.28 -14.20
CA LEU A 312 -0.35 23.94 -13.88
C LEU A 312 -1.88 23.92 -13.92
N ASP A 313 -2.49 23.05 -14.73
CA ASP A 313 -3.94 22.97 -14.87
C ASP A 313 -4.45 21.57 -14.53
N PHE A 314 -5.11 21.43 -13.39
CA PHE A 314 -5.59 20.14 -12.87
C PHE A 314 -7.00 19.85 -13.35
N TRP A 315 -7.19 18.71 -14.02
CA TRP A 315 -8.45 18.29 -14.63
C TRP A 315 -8.62 16.76 -14.61
N ALA A 316 -9.79 16.28 -15.02
CA ALA A 316 -10.10 14.86 -15.18
C ALA A 316 -11.08 14.61 -16.33
N THR A 317 -11.08 13.40 -16.90
CA THR A 317 -11.92 12.99 -18.03
C THR A 317 -13.42 13.11 -17.74
N TRP A 318 -13.82 12.85 -16.50
CA TRP A 318 -15.20 12.94 -16.02
C TRP A 318 -15.61 14.36 -15.58
N CYS A 319 -14.66 15.31 -15.52
CA CYS A 319 -14.92 16.66 -15.04
C CYS A 319 -15.60 17.53 -16.10
N GLY A 320 -16.93 17.65 -16.02
CA GLY A 320 -17.73 18.52 -16.88
C GLY A 320 -17.23 19.97 -16.95
N PRO A 321 -17.05 20.68 -15.81
CA PRO A 321 -16.54 22.04 -15.80
C PRO A 321 -15.14 22.20 -16.42
N CYS A 322 -14.25 21.22 -16.24
CA CYS A 322 -12.91 21.25 -16.85
C CYS A 322 -13.00 21.23 -18.38
N ARG A 323 -13.94 20.48 -18.95
CA ARG A 323 -14.18 20.44 -20.41
C ARG A 323 -14.69 21.78 -20.96
N VAL A 324 -15.43 22.54 -20.16
CA VAL A 324 -15.88 23.90 -20.52
C VAL A 324 -14.72 24.90 -20.41
N GLN A 325 -13.82 24.72 -19.45
CA GLN A 325 -12.64 25.56 -19.26
C GLN A 325 -11.57 25.34 -20.34
N HIS A 326 -11.38 24.10 -20.81
CA HIS A 326 -10.26 23.71 -21.67
C HIS A 326 -10.07 24.60 -22.92
N PRO A 327 -11.11 24.97 -23.70
CA PRO A 327 -10.94 25.88 -24.83
C PRO A 327 -10.41 27.26 -24.44
N LEU A 328 -10.82 27.78 -23.27
CA LEU A 328 -10.36 29.07 -22.76
C LEU A 328 -8.90 28.99 -22.31
N TYR A 329 -8.50 27.87 -21.70
CA TYR A 329 -7.10 27.59 -21.35
C TYR A 329 -6.22 27.52 -22.60
N GLU A 330 -6.67 26.83 -23.65
CA GLU A 330 -5.96 26.75 -24.93
C GLU A 330 -5.85 28.12 -25.62
N GLU A 331 -6.87 28.99 -25.49
CA GLU A 331 -6.78 30.38 -25.98
C GLU A 331 -5.64 31.14 -25.29
N VAL A 332 -5.52 31.02 -23.96
CA VAL A 332 -4.43 31.65 -23.20
C VAL A 332 -3.08 31.04 -23.61
N ARG A 333 -2.98 29.71 -23.70
CA ARG A 333 -1.77 29.02 -24.17
C ARG A 333 -1.31 29.54 -25.52
N GLN A 334 -2.23 29.78 -26.45
CA GLN A 334 -1.92 30.32 -27.78
C GLN A 334 -1.39 31.76 -27.73
N LYS A 335 -1.84 32.60 -26.78
CA LYS A 335 -1.32 33.98 -26.60
C LYS A 335 0.14 34.01 -26.13
N PHE A 336 0.60 32.96 -25.46
CA PHE A 336 1.98 32.83 -24.95
C PHE A 336 2.83 31.87 -25.79
N LYS A 337 2.38 31.43 -26.97
CA LYS A 337 3.09 30.43 -27.79
C LYS A 337 4.52 30.84 -28.19
N ASP A 338 4.76 32.14 -28.33
CA ASP A 338 6.05 32.72 -28.75
C ASP A 338 6.96 33.06 -27.55
N ARG A 339 6.54 32.68 -26.33
CA ARG A 339 7.28 32.88 -25.07
C ARG A 339 7.82 31.54 -24.60
N ASP A 340 9.14 31.41 -24.54
CA ASP A 340 9.82 30.21 -24.05
C ASP A 340 9.92 30.18 -22.52
N ASP A 341 9.68 31.30 -21.84
CA ASP A 341 9.70 31.43 -20.38
C ASP A 341 8.35 31.21 -19.69
N VAL A 342 7.34 30.73 -20.43
CA VAL A 342 6.04 30.28 -19.90
C VAL A 342 5.77 28.85 -20.35
N VAL A 343 5.48 27.94 -19.42
CA VAL A 343 5.22 26.53 -19.71
C VAL A 343 3.85 26.13 -19.18
N PHE A 344 2.99 25.67 -20.09
CA PHE A 344 1.68 25.13 -19.78
C PHE A 344 1.78 23.62 -19.52
N VAL A 345 1.29 23.18 -18.38
CA VAL A 345 1.37 21.80 -17.88
C VAL A 345 -0.05 21.36 -17.50
N PRO A 346 -0.85 20.84 -18.45
CA PRO A 346 -2.14 20.25 -18.14
C PRO A 346 -1.92 18.89 -17.45
N ILE A 347 -2.54 18.73 -16.30
CA ILE A 347 -2.32 17.65 -15.34
C ILE A 347 -3.64 16.90 -15.13
N ASP A 348 -3.63 15.63 -15.53
CA ASP A 348 -4.73 14.70 -15.33
C ASP A 348 -4.72 14.13 -13.90
N THR A 349 -5.89 14.07 -13.28
CA THR A 349 -6.11 13.54 -11.93
C THR A 349 -7.04 12.32 -11.92
N ASP A 350 -7.22 11.63 -13.05
CA ASP A 350 -8.02 10.40 -13.07
C ASP A 350 -7.33 9.31 -12.25
N GLU A 351 -8.10 8.59 -11.42
CA GLU A 351 -7.58 7.44 -10.68
C GLU A 351 -7.23 6.28 -11.63
N ASP A 352 -7.98 6.14 -12.74
CA ASP A 352 -7.71 5.17 -13.79
C ASP A 352 -7.09 5.87 -15.01
N THR A 353 -5.75 5.87 -15.04
CA THR A 353 -4.97 6.48 -16.13
C THR A 353 -5.24 5.86 -17.51
N SER A 354 -5.85 4.68 -17.60
CA SER A 354 -6.18 4.03 -18.88
C SER A 354 -7.29 4.76 -19.66
N LEU A 355 -8.10 5.57 -18.98
CA LEU A 355 -9.20 6.35 -19.57
C LEU A 355 -8.73 7.61 -20.32
N VAL A 356 -7.55 8.11 -19.97
CA VAL A 356 -7.08 9.44 -20.38
C VAL A 356 -6.72 9.47 -21.87
N LYS A 357 -5.91 8.52 -22.34
CA LYS A 357 -5.49 8.49 -23.75
C LYS A 357 -6.69 8.34 -24.71
N PRO A 358 -7.65 7.41 -24.51
CA PRO A 358 -8.87 7.34 -25.31
C PRO A 358 -9.68 8.63 -25.29
N PHE A 359 -9.82 9.26 -24.12
CA PHE A 359 -10.54 10.53 -23.98
C PHE A 359 -9.90 11.65 -24.81
N LEU A 360 -8.58 11.81 -24.74
CA LEU A 360 -7.84 12.81 -25.51
C LEU A 360 -8.00 12.60 -27.02
N GLU A 361 -7.95 11.35 -27.48
CA GLU A 361 -8.13 10.98 -28.89
C GLU A 361 -9.55 11.28 -29.38
N GLN A 362 -10.57 10.89 -28.59
CA GLN A 362 -11.97 11.13 -28.93
C GLN A 362 -12.33 12.62 -29.00
N ASN A 363 -11.80 13.42 -28.07
CA ASN A 363 -12.08 14.86 -27.99
C ASN A 363 -11.10 15.71 -28.83
N LYS A 364 -10.11 15.07 -29.48
CA LYS A 364 -9.05 15.74 -30.28
C LYS A 364 -8.25 16.77 -29.47
N TRP A 365 -8.00 16.47 -28.20
CA TRP A 365 -7.18 17.30 -27.33
C TRP A 365 -5.69 17.00 -27.54
N SER A 366 -4.82 17.94 -27.16
CA SER A 366 -3.38 17.74 -27.19
C SER A 366 -2.95 16.53 -26.34
N LYS A 367 -2.00 15.74 -26.82
CA LYS A 367 -1.39 14.64 -26.06
C LYS A 367 -0.30 15.10 -25.07
N LYS A 368 0.05 16.40 -25.08
CA LYS A 368 1.00 17.00 -24.14
C LYS A 368 0.33 17.22 -22.77
N VAL A 369 -0.10 16.12 -22.16
CA VAL A 369 -0.75 16.01 -20.85
C VAL A 369 0.13 15.16 -19.96
N TYR A 370 0.11 15.45 -18.67
CA TYR A 370 0.88 14.76 -17.64
C TYR A 370 -0.06 14.19 -16.59
N PHE A 371 0.30 13.05 -15.99
CA PHE A 371 -0.39 12.55 -14.81
C PHE A 371 0.07 13.33 -13.58
N GLU A 372 -0.80 13.45 -12.56
CA GLU A 372 -0.50 14.25 -11.37
C GLU A 372 0.64 13.71 -10.51
N ASP A 373 0.90 12.40 -10.52
CA ASP A 373 2.06 11.75 -9.87
C ASP A 373 2.34 12.23 -8.43
N GLY A 374 1.29 12.51 -7.64
CA GLY A 374 1.36 12.98 -6.26
C GLY A 374 1.33 14.49 -6.09
N LEU A 375 1.53 15.26 -7.18
CA LEU A 375 1.64 16.72 -7.14
C LEU A 375 0.35 17.38 -6.64
N GLY A 376 -0.81 16.82 -7.00
CA GLY A 376 -2.10 17.33 -6.53
C GLY A 376 -2.22 17.27 -5.01
N SER A 377 -1.72 16.20 -4.39
CA SER A 377 -1.70 16.04 -2.93
C SER A 377 -0.78 17.05 -2.24
N LEU A 378 0.46 17.18 -2.75
CA LEU A 378 1.42 18.16 -2.23
C LEU A 378 0.87 19.58 -2.30
N LEU A 379 0.27 19.94 -3.43
CA LEU A 379 -0.34 21.23 -3.66
C LEU A 379 -1.72 21.35 -3.01
N ARG A 380 -2.26 20.34 -2.31
CA ARG A 380 -3.60 20.39 -1.71
C ARG A 380 -4.70 20.77 -2.72
N VAL A 381 -4.67 20.18 -3.91
CA VAL A 381 -5.75 20.29 -4.89
C VAL A 381 -6.89 19.37 -4.45
N SER A 382 -7.98 19.96 -3.96
CA SER A 382 -9.16 19.24 -3.45
C SER A 382 -10.39 19.35 -4.34
N SER A 383 -10.30 20.13 -5.42
CA SER A 383 -11.38 20.35 -6.38
C SER A 383 -10.80 20.61 -7.77
N ILE A 384 -11.51 20.24 -8.82
CA ILE A 384 -11.16 20.52 -10.20
C ILE A 384 -12.31 21.23 -10.93
N PRO A 385 -12.03 22.12 -11.90
CA PRO A 385 -10.69 22.50 -12.34
C PRO A 385 -9.96 23.35 -11.31
N THR A 386 -8.63 23.23 -11.26
CA THR A 386 -7.78 24.13 -10.47
C THR A 386 -6.56 24.50 -11.31
N THR A 387 -6.33 25.80 -11.50
CA THR A 387 -5.15 26.31 -12.19
C THR A 387 -4.21 26.97 -11.17
N ILE A 388 -2.94 26.58 -11.17
CA ILE A 388 -1.90 27.10 -10.27
C ILE A 388 -0.77 27.67 -11.11
N ILE A 389 -0.30 28.87 -10.77
CA ILE A 389 0.89 29.46 -11.39
C ILE A 389 2.05 29.36 -10.41
N ILE A 390 3.15 28.78 -10.88
CA ILE A 390 4.45 28.78 -10.20
C ILE A 390 5.33 29.82 -10.89
N ASP A 391 5.97 30.69 -10.10
CA ASP A 391 6.90 31.71 -10.60
C ASP A 391 8.27 31.13 -10.98
N LYS A 392 9.17 31.99 -11.46
CA LYS A 392 10.51 31.60 -11.91
C LYS A 392 11.39 31.04 -10.79
N GLN A 393 11.09 31.39 -9.54
CA GLN A 393 11.79 30.93 -8.33
C GLN A 393 11.24 29.59 -7.82
N GLY A 394 10.20 29.05 -8.47
CA GLY A 394 9.58 27.79 -8.11
C GLY A 394 8.58 27.90 -6.97
N GLN A 395 8.12 29.10 -6.63
CA GLN A 395 7.10 29.34 -5.60
C GLN A 395 5.71 29.45 -6.21
N ILE A 396 4.68 29.12 -5.43
CA ILE A 396 3.29 29.29 -5.85
C ILE A 396 2.99 30.79 -5.87
N PHE A 397 2.89 31.36 -7.07
CA PHE A 397 2.49 32.75 -7.27
C PHE A 397 0.99 32.92 -7.02
N THR A 398 0.17 32.03 -7.61
CA THR A 398 -1.27 32.13 -7.45
C THR A 398 -2.03 30.84 -7.73
N ARG A 399 -3.30 30.82 -7.32
CA ARG A 399 -4.23 29.70 -7.46
C ARG A 399 -5.62 30.19 -7.87
N MET A 400 -6.24 29.46 -8.78
CA MET A 400 -7.62 29.64 -9.21
C MET A 400 -8.35 28.31 -9.05
N ASN A 401 -9.21 28.20 -8.03
CA ASN A 401 -10.09 27.06 -7.86
C ASN A 401 -11.39 27.32 -8.63
N GLY A 402 -11.68 26.49 -9.63
CA GLY A 402 -12.75 26.76 -10.60
C GLY A 402 -12.40 27.91 -11.55
N PHE A 403 -13.40 28.36 -12.30
CA PHE A 403 -13.27 29.48 -13.22
C PHE A 403 -14.61 30.18 -13.44
N VAL A 404 -14.54 31.44 -13.90
CA VAL A 404 -15.68 32.19 -14.44
C VAL A 404 -15.45 32.34 -15.94
N PRO A 405 -16.28 31.74 -16.81
CA PRO A 405 -16.01 31.65 -18.25
C PRO A 405 -15.64 33.00 -18.90
N GLU A 406 -16.38 34.06 -18.57
CA GLU A 406 -16.23 35.38 -19.20
C GLU A 406 -14.96 36.11 -18.76
N LYS A 407 -14.35 35.70 -17.65
CA LYS A 407 -13.18 36.36 -17.05
C LYS A 407 -11.94 35.49 -17.05
N PHE A 408 -12.05 34.19 -17.32
CA PHE A 408 -10.95 33.26 -17.14
C PHE A 408 -9.75 33.62 -18.02
N VAL A 409 -9.98 33.93 -19.29
CA VAL A 409 -8.92 34.27 -20.25
C VAL A 409 -8.14 35.51 -19.80
N SER A 410 -8.83 36.61 -19.44
CA SER A 410 -8.16 37.83 -18.99
C SER A 410 -7.44 37.60 -17.66
N GLN A 411 -8.12 37.00 -16.67
CA GLN A 411 -7.52 36.73 -15.36
C GLN A 411 -6.28 35.85 -15.44
N LEU A 412 -6.31 34.76 -16.21
CA LEU A 412 -5.14 33.89 -16.33
C LEU A 412 -4.01 34.61 -17.08
N THR A 413 -4.33 35.35 -18.15
CA THR A 413 -3.34 36.11 -18.91
C THR A 413 -2.62 37.14 -18.03
N ASP A 414 -3.38 37.91 -17.24
CA ASP A 414 -2.82 38.96 -16.40
C ASP A 414 -1.95 38.38 -15.28
N ARG A 415 -2.40 37.29 -14.64
CA ARG A 415 -1.61 36.59 -13.62
C ARG A 415 -0.30 36.01 -14.17
N ILE A 416 -0.29 35.47 -15.40
CA ILE A 416 0.94 35.01 -16.05
C ILE A 416 1.89 36.19 -16.29
N ARG A 417 1.37 37.33 -16.76
CA ARG A 417 2.18 38.55 -16.97
C ARG A 417 2.78 39.07 -15.67
N GLU A 418 2.00 39.09 -14.59
CA GLU A 418 2.50 39.47 -13.27
C GLU A 418 3.60 38.52 -12.78
N ALA A 419 3.40 37.20 -12.88
CA ALA A 419 4.41 36.21 -12.52
C ALA A 419 5.72 36.37 -13.33
N LEU A 420 5.63 36.81 -14.58
CA LEU A 420 6.80 37.07 -15.43
C LEU A 420 7.66 38.26 -14.96
N THR A 421 7.09 39.18 -14.17
CA THR A 421 7.82 40.34 -13.61
C THR A 421 8.64 40.03 -12.36
N ILE A 422 8.48 38.84 -11.78
CA ILE A 422 9.23 38.40 -10.61
C ILE A 422 10.62 37.93 -11.05
N GLU A 423 11.66 38.54 -10.50
CA GLU A 423 13.09 38.26 -10.80
C GLU A 423 13.68 37.13 -9.97
#